data_AF-L8WCZ3-F1
#
_entry.id   AF-L8WCZ3-F1
#
_cell.length_a   1.000
_cell.length_b   1.000
_cell.length_c   1.000
_cell.angle_alpha   90.00
_cell.angle_beta   90.00
_cell.angle_gamma   90.00
#
_symmetry.space_group_name_H-M   'P 1'
#
loop_
_entity.id
_entity.type
_entity.pdbx_description
1 polymer ?
#
loop_
_entity_poly.entity_id
_entity_poly.type
_entity_poly.pdbx_seq_one_letter_code
_entity_poly.pdbx_strand_id
1 'polypeptide(L)'
;MQFHAYHTWADQDFPRCWIPSVEGANFQIHWEVLDRTPMTAGCCSCATPYFDGVKLKSKIAPNGKNKGRLYGHPVAPSTIRLYQFGKRTFTDEEDTSVANAMAVEDLGTIRLKIEWGKCVQKDKRTLRRFTDPKPGPVHEKLAKRGFWDSAGLGQTAEVHLPAFGKFIRKEEVNIV
;
A
#
# COMPACT_ATOMS: atom_id res chain seq x y z
N MET A 1 -14.99 8.40 7.49
CA MET A 1 -14.88 7.23 8.39
C MET A 1 -13.42 7.10 8.82
N GLN A 2 -13.15 7.23 10.12
CA GLN A 2 -11.81 7.16 10.71
C GLN A 2 -11.56 5.69 11.10
N PHE A 3 -10.44 5.11 10.69
CA PHE A 3 -10.08 3.76 11.12
C PHE A 3 -8.93 3.85 12.11
N HIS A 4 -9.18 3.43 13.34
CA HIS A 4 -8.17 3.21 14.37
C HIS A 4 -7.87 1.71 14.39
N ALA A 5 -6.70 1.31 13.89
CA ALA A 5 -6.16 -0.01 14.15
C ALA A 5 -5.39 0.07 15.49
N TYR A 6 -5.93 -0.56 16.53
CA TYR A 6 -5.24 -0.68 17.81
C TYR A 6 -4.31 -1.88 17.77
N HIS A 7 -3.12 -1.71 18.35
CA HIS A 7 -2.20 -2.79 18.66
C HIS A 7 -2.78 -3.59 19.83
N THR A 8 -3.47 -4.70 19.57
CA THR A 8 -3.89 -5.62 20.64
C THR A 8 -2.83 -6.71 20.78
N TRP A 9 -2.12 -6.68 21.90
CA TRP A 9 -1.20 -7.73 22.32
C TRP A 9 -2.01 -8.99 22.69
N ALA A 10 -2.29 -9.84 21.71
CA ALA A 10 -2.64 -11.24 21.91
C ALA A 10 -2.60 -11.94 20.55
N ASP A 11 -1.63 -12.85 20.38
CA ASP A 11 -1.50 -13.82 19.30
C ASP A 11 -1.88 -13.35 17.88
N GLN A 12 -0.90 -12.81 17.16
CA GLN A 12 -0.64 -12.92 15.71
C GLN A 12 0.19 -11.72 15.25
N ASP A 13 1.29 -11.96 14.56
CA ASP A 13 2.34 -10.99 14.20
C ASP A 13 1.91 -9.75 13.38
N PHE A 14 0.61 -9.60 13.07
CA PHE A 14 0.08 -8.46 12.32
C PHE A 14 -1.34 -8.10 12.78
N PRO A 15 -1.61 -6.87 13.26
CA PRO A 15 -2.97 -6.45 13.61
C PRO A 15 -3.86 -6.47 12.36
N ARG A 16 -4.99 -7.16 12.45
CA ARG A 16 -5.99 -7.28 11.38
C ARG A 16 -7.29 -6.62 11.80
N CYS A 17 -7.96 -5.96 10.85
CA CYS A 17 -9.29 -5.41 11.06
C CYS A 17 -10.13 -5.57 9.80
N TRP A 18 -11.44 -5.67 9.98
CA TRP A 18 -12.40 -5.69 8.89
C TRP A 18 -12.97 -4.30 8.68
N ILE A 19 -13.05 -3.88 7.43
CA ILE A 19 -13.62 -2.59 7.04
C ILE A 19 -14.75 -2.81 6.04
N PRO A 20 -15.87 -2.08 6.14
CA PRO A 20 -16.92 -2.15 5.12
C PRO A 20 -16.40 -1.67 3.76
N SER A 21 -16.52 -2.52 2.74
CA SER A 21 -16.22 -2.24 1.34
C SER A 21 -17.51 -1.82 0.62
N VAL A 22 -17.70 -0.51 0.45
CA VAL A 22 -18.78 0.01 -0.39
C VAL A 22 -18.22 0.28 -1.78
N GLU A 23 -18.73 -0.41 -2.79
CA GLU A 23 -18.28 -0.24 -4.17
C GLU A 23 -18.32 1.24 -4.60
N GLY A 24 -17.25 1.71 -5.21
CA GLY A 24 -17.10 3.10 -5.63
C GLY A 24 -16.70 4.06 -4.50
N ALA A 25 -16.74 3.66 -3.23
CA ALA A 25 -16.33 4.52 -2.13
C ALA A 25 -14.80 4.66 -2.07
N ASN A 26 -14.35 5.90 -1.91
CA ASN A 26 -12.94 6.21 -1.71
C ASN A 26 -12.53 5.95 -0.25
N PHE A 27 -11.28 5.53 -0.05
CA PHE A 27 -10.72 5.33 1.28
C PHE A 27 -9.32 5.93 1.43
N GLN A 28 -8.87 6.01 2.68
CA GLN A 28 -7.53 6.49 3.03
C GLN A 28 -6.91 5.56 4.06
N ILE A 29 -5.59 5.42 3.99
CA ILE A 29 -4.80 4.66 4.96
C ILE A 29 -4.06 5.69 5.82
N HIS A 30 -4.38 5.72 7.11
CA HIS A 30 -3.66 6.50 8.11
C HIS A 30 -2.86 5.54 8.98
N TRP A 31 -1.68 5.97 9.41
CA TRP A 31 -0.91 5.23 10.39
C TRP A 31 -0.23 6.18 11.35
N GLU A 32 0.01 5.68 12.55
CA GLU A 32 0.81 6.32 13.59
C GLU A 32 1.72 5.28 14.23
N VAL A 33 3.00 5.60 14.32
CA VAL A 33 3.98 4.81 15.04
C VAL A 33 4.01 5.29 16.48
N LEU A 34 3.51 4.45 17.39
CA LEU A 34 3.37 4.77 18.82
C LEU A 34 4.70 4.63 19.56
N ASP A 35 5.43 3.54 19.33
CA ASP A 35 6.71 3.28 20.01
C ASP A 35 7.92 3.57 19.13
N ARG A 36 8.64 4.65 19.45
CA ARG A 36 9.96 4.91 18.89
C ARG A 36 11.02 4.22 19.75
N THR A 37 11.46 3.06 19.29
CA THR A 37 12.67 2.45 19.87
C THR A 37 13.91 3.25 19.45
N PRO A 38 15.02 3.19 20.22
CA PRO A 38 16.32 3.75 19.81
C PRO A 38 16.74 3.29 18.41
N MET A 39 16.28 2.10 17.98
CA MET A 39 16.53 1.53 16.66
C MET A 39 15.94 2.35 15.49
N THR A 40 14.93 3.17 15.74
CA THR A 40 14.23 4.01 14.75
C THR A 40 14.55 5.49 14.86
N ALA A 41 15.31 5.89 15.89
CA ALA A 41 15.76 7.26 16.07
C ALA A 41 16.61 7.71 14.87
N GLY A 42 16.30 8.89 14.33
CA GLY A 42 16.99 9.43 13.15
C GLY A 42 16.75 8.69 11.83
N CYS A 43 15.84 7.70 11.79
CA CYS A 43 15.44 7.02 10.56
C CYS A 43 14.22 7.67 9.92
N CYS A 44 14.13 7.56 8.59
CA CYS A 44 12.92 7.76 7.83
C CYS A 44 12.07 6.49 7.88
N SER A 45 10.77 6.64 7.64
CA SER A 45 9.89 5.51 7.34
C SER A 45 9.48 5.50 5.87
N CYS A 46 9.29 4.30 5.33
CA CYS A 46 8.75 4.06 4.00
C CYS A 46 7.51 3.19 4.14
N ALA A 47 6.34 3.76 3.84
CA ALA A 47 5.07 3.08 3.89
C ALA A 47 4.69 2.60 2.48
N THR A 48 4.52 1.30 2.31
CA THR A 48 4.19 0.65 1.03
C THR A 48 2.83 -0.03 1.16
N PRO A 49 1.78 0.46 0.47
CA PRO A 49 0.51 -0.23 0.43
C PRO A 49 0.53 -1.39 -0.57
N TYR A 50 -0.25 -2.41 -0.27
CA TYR A 50 -0.53 -3.56 -1.11
C TYR A 50 -2.05 -3.76 -1.13
N PHE A 51 -2.64 -3.83 -2.32
CA PHE A 51 -4.04 -4.20 -2.50
C PHE A 51 -4.09 -5.54 -3.18
N ASP A 52 -4.71 -6.53 -2.53
CA ASP A 52 -4.83 -7.87 -3.09
C ASP A 52 -3.46 -8.48 -3.46
N GLY A 53 -2.41 -8.18 -2.67
CA GLY A 53 -1.04 -8.60 -2.93
C GLY A 53 -0.29 -7.72 -3.96
N VAL A 54 -0.99 -6.83 -4.67
CA VAL A 54 -0.37 -5.92 -5.65
C VAL A 54 0.28 -4.74 -4.95
N LYS A 55 1.61 -4.65 -5.09
CA LYS A 55 2.42 -3.56 -4.54
C LYS A 55 2.13 -2.23 -5.22
N LEU A 56 1.83 -1.22 -4.42
CA LEU A 56 1.64 0.16 -4.87
C LEU A 56 2.86 1.04 -4.57
N LYS A 57 2.83 2.28 -5.07
CA LYS A 57 3.92 3.24 -4.86
C LYS A 57 4.02 3.63 -3.39
N SER A 58 5.21 3.45 -2.83
CA SER A 58 5.51 3.79 -1.45
C SER A 58 5.56 5.30 -1.20
N LYS A 59 5.28 5.69 0.04
CA LYS A 59 5.47 7.06 0.54
C LYS A 59 6.55 7.08 1.61
N ILE A 60 7.51 7.98 1.43
CA ILE A 60 8.59 8.20 2.39
C ILE A 60 8.16 9.32 3.33
N ALA A 61 8.16 9.05 4.63
CA ALA A 61 8.03 10.09 5.64
C ALA A 61 9.43 10.42 6.19
N PRO A 62 9.85 11.69 6.13
CA PRO A 62 11.16 12.12 6.62
C PRO A 62 11.30 11.90 8.13
N ASN A 63 12.56 11.88 8.59
CA ASN A 63 12.95 11.70 9.98
C ASN A 63 12.06 12.50 10.95
N GLY A 64 11.67 11.85 12.04
CA GLY A 64 10.91 12.51 13.10
C GLY A 64 9.40 12.63 12.84
N LYS A 65 8.87 12.16 11.70
CA LYS A 65 7.43 11.96 11.50
C LYS A 65 7.02 10.54 11.88
N ASN A 66 6.13 10.40 12.87
CA ASN A 66 5.54 9.12 13.27
C ASN A 66 4.19 8.84 12.62
N LYS A 67 3.56 9.85 12.03
CA LYS A 67 2.25 9.71 11.37
C LYS A 67 2.38 9.81 9.86
N GLY A 68 1.50 9.11 9.16
CA GLY A 68 1.37 9.26 7.73
C GLY A 68 -0.01 8.97 7.21
N ARG A 69 -0.19 9.33 5.95
CA ARG A 69 -1.45 9.21 5.22
C ARG A 69 -1.19 8.89 3.76
N LEU A 70 -1.94 7.93 3.24
CA LEU A 70 -2.05 7.58 1.82
C LEU A 70 -3.52 7.64 1.43
N TYR A 71 -3.82 8.20 0.27
CA TYR A 71 -5.20 8.37 -0.22
C TYR A 71 -5.30 8.19 -1.74
N GLY A 72 -4.19 7.83 -2.38
CA GLY A 72 -4.12 7.64 -3.81
C GLY A 72 -2.73 7.29 -4.31
N HIS A 73 -2.67 6.89 -5.56
CA HIS A 73 -1.46 6.51 -6.28
C HIS A 73 -1.05 7.63 -7.25
N PRO A 74 0.16 8.19 -7.13
CA PRO A 74 0.67 9.20 -8.07
C PRO A 74 0.77 8.68 -9.50
N VAL A 75 0.08 9.34 -10.43
CA VAL A 75 0.10 8.99 -11.86
C VAL A 75 0.83 10.05 -12.71
N ALA A 76 0.88 11.31 -12.24
CA ALA A 76 1.68 12.39 -12.80
C ALA A 76 2.22 13.33 -11.69
N PRO A 77 2.99 14.39 -12.01
CA PRO A 77 3.54 15.31 -11.00
C PRO A 77 2.48 15.95 -10.08
N SER A 78 1.33 16.27 -10.63
CA SER A 78 0.24 16.98 -9.96
C SER A 78 -1.06 16.18 -9.91
N THR A 79 -1.01 14.87 -10.20
CA THR A 79 -2.22 14.04 -10.25
C THR A 79 -2.01 12.68 -9.62
N ILE A 80 -3.07 12.22 -8.96
CA ILE A 80 -3.16 10.88 -8.35
C ILE A 80 -4.43 10.20 -8.84
N ARG A 81 -4.46 8.87 -8.77
CA ARG A 81 -5.73 8.12 -8.74
C ARG A 81 -6.06 7.78 -7.31
N LEU A 82 -7.28 8.08 -6.87
CA LEU A 82 -7.74 7.85 -5.51
C LEU A 82 -7.81 6.35 -5.20
N TYR A 83 -7.61 5.98 -3.93
CA TYR A 83 -7.88 4.61 -3.51
C TYR A 83 -9.39 4.40 -3.37
N GLN A 84 -9.90 3.32 -3.96
CA GLN A 84 -11.33 3.07 -4.09
C GLN A 84 -11.62 1.58 -3.90
N PHE A 85 -12.75 1.27 -3.25
CA PHE A 85 -13.28 -0.09 -3.24
C PHE A 85 -14.00 -0.39 -4.55
N GLY A 86 -13.86 -1.61 -5.03
CA GLY A 86 -14.50 -2.09 -6.25
C GLY A 86 -14.89 -3.55 -6.14
N LYS A 87 -15.27 -4.12 -7.28
CA LYS A 87 -15.50 -5.54 -7.44
C LYS A 87 -14.30 -6.21 -8.09
N ARG A 88 -14.11 -7.48 -7.77
CA ARG A 88 -13.11 -8.31 -8.43
C ARG A 88 -13.63 -8.80 -9.77
N THR A 89 -12.74 -8.83 -10.75
CA THR A 89 -13.00 -9.50 -12.03
C THR A 89 -12.67 -10.98 -11.90
N PHE A 90 -13.61 -11.83 -12.27
CA PHE A 90 -13.43 -13.28 -12.28
C PHE A 90 -13.31 -13.82 -13.71
N THR A 91 -12.68 -14.98 -13.84
CA THR A 91 -12.57 -15.73 -15.09
C THR A 91 -12.71 -17.23 -14.83
N ASP A 92 -13.17 -17.96 -15.84
CA ASP A 92 -13.32 -19.42 -15.84
C ASP A 92 -12.17 -20.12 -16.56
N GLU A 93 -11.22 -19.36 -17.10
CA GLU A 93 -10.04 -19.88 -17.78
C GLU A 93 -9.08 -20.56 -16.80
N GLU A 94 -8.94 -21.88 -16.91
CA GLU A 94 -7.99 -22.67 -16.11
C GLU A 94 -6.52 -22.31 -16.43
N ASP A 95 -6.27 -21.71 -17.59
CA ASP A 95 -4.93 -21.33 -18.07
C ASP A 95 -4.50 -19.91 -17.64
N THR A 96 -5.03 -19.45 -16.51
CA THR A 96 -4.62 -18.18 -15.90
C THR A 96 -3.27 -18.34 -15.19
N SER A 97 -2.20 -18.42 -15.98
CA SER A 97 -0.81 -18.25 -15.50
C SER A 97 -0.60 -16.95 -14.70
N VAL A 98 -1.53 -15.99 -14.78
CA VAL A 98 -1.57 -14.76 -13.97
C VAL A 98 -2.12 -14.98 -12.55
N ALA A 99 -2.93 -16.03 -12.33
CA ALA A 99 -3.54 -16.36 -11.04
C ALA A 99 -2.58 -17.05 -10.05
N ASN A 100 -1.45 -17.58 -10.52
CA ASN A 100 -0.47 -18.26 -9.67
C ASN A 100 0.49 -17.32 -8.92
N ALA A 101 0.48 -16.02 -9.20
CA ALA A 101 1.40 -15.07 -8.56
C ALA A 101 0.85 -14.42 -7.29
N MET A 102 -0.48 -14.37 -7.12
CA MET A 102 -1.10 -13.78 -5.93
C MET A 102 -1.48 -14.89 -4.95
N ALA A 103 -0.85 -14.89 -3.78
CA ALA A 103 -1.20 -15.83 -2.74
C ALA A 103 -2.66 -15.62 -2.33
N VAL A 104 -3.43 -16.70 -2.18
CA VAL A 104 -4.87 -16.63 -1.83
C VAL A 104 -5.11 -15.84 -0.54
N GLU A 105 -4.13 -15.84 0.37
CA GLU A 105 -4.14 -15.08 1.62
C GLU A 105 -4.06 -13.55 1.45
N ASP A 106 -3.56 -13.07 0.32
CA ASP A 106 -3.50 -11.64 0.01
C ASP A 106 -4.83 -11.13 -0.57
N LEU A 107 -5.72 -12.00 -1.05
CA LEU A 107 -6.97 -11.60 -1.70
C LEU A 107 -7.96 -10.93 -0.74
N GLY A 108 -8.49 -9.78 -1.14
CA GLY A 108 -9.43 -9.00 -0.33
C GLY A 108 -8.73 -8.24 0.80
N THR A 109 -7.41 -8.06 0.72
CA THR A 109 -6.64 -7.40 1.77
C THR A 109 -6.11 -6.04 1.32
N ILE A 110 -6.10 -5.11 2.28
CA ILE A 110 -5.31 -3.89 2.21
C ILE A 110 -4.21 -4.01 3.25
N ARG A 111 -2.97 -4.21 2.79
CA ARG A 111 -1.80 -4.36 3.66
C ARG A 111 -0.89 -3.14 3.56
N LEU A 112 -0.43 -2.64 4.71
CA LEU A 112 0.55 -1.57 4.79
C LEU A 112 1.86 -2.11 5.37
N LYS A 113 2.92 -2.14 4.56
CA LYS A 113 4.27 -2.45 5.06
C LYS A 113 4.99 -1.15 5.41
N ILE A 114 5.45 -1.01 6.66
CA ILE A 114 6.26 0.13 7.10
C ILE A 114 7.70 -0.36 7.31
N GLU A 115 8.64 0.24 6.57
CA GLU A 115 10.07 -0.07 6.67
C GLU A 115 10.81 1.16 7.22
N TRP A 116 11.90 0.93 7.98
CA TRP A 116 12.76 1.99 8.51
C TRP A 116 14.11 2.02 7.80
N GLY A 117 14.65 3.22 7.59
CA GLY A 117 15.88 3.38 6.83
C GLY A 117 16.35 4.82 6.70
N LYS A 118 17.27 5.06 5.77
CA LYS A 118 17.81 6.40 5.50
C LYS A 118 17.12 7.01 4.28
N CYS A 119 16.76 8.29 4.38
CA CYS A 119 16.41 9.10 3.21
C CYS A 119 17.66 9.75 2.64
N VAL A 120 17.92 9.55 1.36
CA VAL A 120 18.97 10.27 0.63
C VAL A 120 18.29 11.26 -0.32
N GLN A 121 18.66 12.53 -0.25
CA GLN A 121 18.25 13.50 -1.26
C GLN A 121 18.83 13.06 -2.60
N LYS A 122 17.99 12.98 -3.62
CA LYS A 122 18.46 12.87 -5.00
C LYS A 122 18.26 14.21 -5.67
N ASP A 123 19.29 14.70 -6.33
CA ASP A 123 19.15 15.72 -7.35
C ASP A 123 18.25 15.16 -8.45
N LYS A 124 17.11 15.82 -8.64
CA LYS A 124 16.14 15.65 -9.74
C LYS A 124 15.77 14.20 -10.06
N ARG A 125 14.68 13.72 -9.44
CA ARG A 125 14.01 12.50 -9.92
C ARG A 125 13.22 12.79 -11.18
N THR A 126 13.60 12.16 -12.30
CA THR A 126 12.63 11.82 -13.34
C THR A 126 11.54 10.97 -12.70
N LEU A 127 10.29 11.40 -12.80
CA LEU A 127 9.17 10.56 -12.40
C LEU A 127 9.25 9.29 -13.24
N ARG A 128 9.32 8.13 -12.59
CA ARG A 128 9.16 6.86 -13.30
C ARG A 128 7.81 6.89 -14.00
N ARG A 129 7.77 6.45 -15.27
CA ARG A 129 6.53 6.29 -16.04
C ARG A 129 5.53 5.52 -15.18
N PHE A 130 4.31 6.05 -15.05
CA PHE A 130 3.24 5.35 -14.35
C PHE A 130 2.91 4.05 -15.08
N THR A 131 2.78 2.97 -14.31
CA THR A 131 2.23 1.70 -14.75
C THR A 131 1.03 1.42 -13.86
N ASP A 132 -0.13 1.11 -14.44
CA ASP A 132 -1.33 0.81 -13.68
C ASP A 132 -1.17 -0.53 -12.95
N PRO A 133 -1.04 -0.54 -11.61
CA PRO A 133 -0.88 -1.76 -10.84
C PRO A 133 -2.25 -2.42 -10.70
N LYS A 134 -2.70 -3.10 -11.76
CA LYS A 134 -3.97 -3.83 -11.76
C LYS A 134 -3.75 -5.28 -11.33
N PRO A 135 -4.48 -5.79 -10.33
CA PRO A 135 -4.59 -7.23 -10.14
C PRO A 135 -5.24 -7.84 -11.39
N GLY A 136 -4.72 -8.98 -11.84
CA GLY A 136 -5.33 -9.77 -12.92
C GLY A 136 -6.67 -10.37 -12.50
N PRO A 137 -7.45 -10.92 -13.45
CA PRO A 137 -8.65 -11.66 -13.12
C PRO A 137 -8.30 -12.88 -12.26
N VAL A 138 -9.21 -13.25 -11.34
CA VAL A 138 -9.04 -14.38 -10.44
C VAL A 138 -9.99 -15.49 -10.84
N HIS A 139 -9.56 -16.76 -10.75
CA HIS A 139 -10.44 -17.87 -11.11
C HIS A 139 -11.69 -17.92 -10.21
N GLU A 140 -12.87 -18.10 -10.81
CA GLU A 140 -14.17 -18.16 -10.12
C GLU A 140 -14.22 -19.18 -8.95
N LYS A 141 -13.43 -20.26 -8.96
CA LYS A 141 -13.32 -21.20 -7.83
C LYS A 141 -12.91 -20.50 -6.52
N LEU A 142 -12.18 -19.37 -6.60
CA LEU A 142 -11.82 -18.52 -5.46
C LEU A 142 -12.94 -17.54 -5.07
N ALA A 143 -13.81 -17.15 -6.01
CA ALA A 143 -15.00 -16.34 -5.72
C ALA A 143 -15.94 -17.03 -4.73
N LYS A 144 -16.06 -18.35 -4.83
CA LYS A 144 -16.85 -19.20 -3.92
C LYS A 144 -16.39 -19.12 -2.46
N ARG A 145 -15.19 -18.59 -2.19
CA ARG A 145 -14.67 -18.34 -0.83
C ARG A 145 -15.06 -16.97 -0.26
N GLY A 146 -15.85 -16.17 -1.00
CA GLY A 146 -16.37 -14.88 -0.53
C GLY A 146 -15.55 -13.65 -0.91
N PHE A 147 -14.56 -13.78 -1.79
CA PHE A 147 -13.65 -12.68 -2.15
C PHE A 147 -14.15 -11.81 -3.31
N TRP A 148 -15.38 -11.27 -3.19
CA TRP A 148 -16.05 -10.50 -4.23
C TRP A 148 -15.58 -9.05 -4.35
N ASP A 149 -15.13 -8.48 -3.24
CA ASP A 149 -14.69 -7.09 -3.16
C ASP A 149 -13.19 -6.99 -3.41
N SER A 150 -12.77 -5.83 -3.92
CA SER A 150 -11.38 -5.50 -4.22
C SER A 150 -11.05 -4.08 -3.79
N ALA A 151 -9.76 -3.84 -3.55
CA ALA A 151 -9.23 -2.49 -3.39
C ALA A 151 -8.42 -2.12 -4.62
N GLY A 152 -8.61 -0.91 -5.13
CA GLY A 152 -8.03 -0.50 -6.40
C GLY A 152 -7.78 0.99 -6.52
N LEU A 153 -7.47 1.40 -7.76
CA LEU A 153 -7.31 2.79 -8.13
C LEU A 153 -8.60 3.27 -8.82
N GLY A 154 -9.23 4.28 -8.25
CA GLY A 154 -10.43 4.92 -8.78
C GLY A 154 -10.13 6.13 -9.65
N GLN A 155 -10.95 7.16 -9.47
CA GLN A 155 -10.91 8.42 -10.21
C GLN A 155 -9.60 9.19 -10.03
N THR A 156 -9.24 9.96 -11.05
CA THR A 156 -8.09 10.87 -11.02
C THR A 156 -8.46 12.17 -10.31
N ALA A 157 -7.54 12.68 -9.48
CA ALA A 157 -7.66 13.96 -8.79
C ALA A 157 -6.36 14.75 -8.90
N GLU A 158 -6.47 16.08 -9.00
CA GLU A 158 -5.33 17.00 -8.92
C GLU A 158 -4.86 17.19 -7.48
N VAL A 159 -3.55 17.18 -7.28
CA VAL A 159 -2.92 17.32 -5.97
C VAL A 159 -1.55 17.97 -6.07
N HIS A 160 -1.14 18.67 -5.01
CA HIS A 160 0.24 19.10 -4.85
C HIS A 160 1.07 17.98 -4.20
N LEU A 161 1.89 17.28 -4.98
CA LEU A 161 2.76 16.22 -4.46
C LEU A 161 4.12 16.82 -4.04
N PRO A 162 4.54 16.68 -2.77
CA PRO A 162 5.88 17.04 -2.40
C PRO A 162 6.88 16.09 -3.06
N ALA A 163 7.97 16.62 -3.59
CA ALA A 163 9.09 15.81 -4.08
C ALA A 163 9.79 15.13 -2.90
N PHE A 164 9.96 13.80 -2.96
CA PHE A 164 10.72 13.07 -1.94
C PHE A 164 11.87 12.27 -2.54
N GLY A 165 12.97 12.20 -1.77
CA GLY A 165 14.23 11.54 -2.11
C GLY A 165 14.16 10.01 -2.15
N LYS A 166 15.31 9.34 -2.22
CA LYS A 166 15.43 7.87 -2.25
C LYS A 166 15.43 7.31 -0.84
N PHE A 167 14.68 6.23 -0.63
CA PHE A 167 14.74 5.43 0.59
C PHE A 167 15.74 4.29 0.41
N ILE A 168 16.55 4.05 1.43
CA ILE A 168 17.48 2.93 1.54
C ILE A 168 17.12 2.22 2.84
N ARG A 169 16.84 0.91 2.77
CA ARG A 169 16.49 0.12 3.95
C ARG A 169 17.66 0.05 4.91
N LYS A 170 17.37 0.02 6.22
CA LYS A 170 18.43 -0.06 7.24
C LYS A 170 19.34 -1.28 7.07
N GLU A 171 18.79 -2.43 6.68
CA GLU A 171 19.51 -3.69 6.43
C GLU A 171 20.47 -3.62 5.23
N GLU A 172 20.23 -2.71 4.27
CA GLU A 172 21.08 -2.49 3.11
C GLU A 172 22.22 -1.50 3.41
N VAL A 173 22.22 -0.88 4.59
CA VAL A 173 23.28 0.03 5.06
C VAL A 173 24.34 -0.81 5.78
N ASN A 174 24.99 -1.74 5.07
CA ASN A 174 26.31 -2.20 5.44
C ASN A 174 27.31 -1.18 4.92
N ILE A 175 27.61 -0.18 5.75
CA ILE A 175 28.85 0.57 5.64
C ILE A 175 29.72 0.02 6.77
N VAL A 176 30.89 -0.49 6.37
CA VAL A 176 32.03 -0.96 7.17
C VAL A 176 32.16 -0.26 8.52
#